data_AF-A0A957QQB0-F1
#
_entry.id   AF-A0A957QQB0-F1
#
_cell.length_a   1.000
_cell.length_b   1.000
_cell.length_c   1.000
_cell.angle_alpha   90.00
_cell.angle_beta   90.00
_cell.angle_gamma   90.00
#
_symmetry.space_group_name_H-M   'P 1'
#
loop_
_entity.id
_entity.type
_entity.pdbx_description
1 polymer ?
#
loop_
_entity_poly.entity_id
_entity_poly.type
_entity_poly.pdbx_seq_one_letter_code
_entity_poly.pdbx_strand_id
1 'polypeptide(L)'
;QLAARNRPANPALLLQIGQLYRLLGEYELALAAFDEALPVTNSAVPEWNIQFQRAQVLAEMGDREAAITLATSLLTEVPPQVVDQVQLFIDDLAAGEE
;
A
#
# COMPACT_ATOMS: atom_id res chain seq x y z
N GLN A 1 31.84 5.17 -7.61
CA GLN A 1 30.63 5.70 -6.94
C GLN A 1 29.84 6.47 -7.98
N LEU A 2 28.82 5.83 -8.57
CA LEU A 2 27.97 6.43 -9.61
C LEU A 2 26.84 7.18 -8.93
N ALA A 3 26.74 8.46 -9.31
CA ALA A 3 25.72 9.43 -8.95
C ALA A 3 24.42 8.82 -8.44
N ALA A 4 24.15 9.04 -7.14
CA ALA A 4 22.82 8.87 -6.57
C ALA A 4 21.82 9.57 -7.49
N ARG A 5 20.83 8.81 -7.96
CA ARG A 5 19.70 9.28 -8.77
C ARG A 5 18.91 10.29 -7.94
N ASN A 6 19.37 11.53 -7.93
CA ASN A 6 18.80 12.63 -7.15
C ASN A 6 17.63 13.26 -7.92
N ARG A 7 16.68 12.42 -8.34
CA ARG A 7 15.37 12.90 -8.77
C ARG A 7 14.40 12.54 -7.64
N PRO A 8 13.82 13.53 -6.94
CA PRO A 8 12.67 13.22 -6.09
C PRO A 8 11.63 12.58 -6.99
N ALA A 9 11.42 11.27 -6.79
CA ALA A 9 10.44 10.53 -7.55
C ALA A 9 9.07 11.06 -7.14
N ASN A 10 8.20 11.32 -8.12
CA ASN A 10 6.86 11.82 -7.83
C ASN A 10 6.07 10.67 -7.15
N PRO A 11 5.59 10.84 -5.91
CA PRO A 11 4.89 9.77 -5.19
C PRO A 11 3.64 9.30 -5.93
N ALA A 12 2.97 10.18 -6.70
CA ALA A 12 1.81 9.79 -7.49
C ALA A 12 2.20 8.86 -8.65
N LEU A 13 3.36 9.09 -9.27
CA LEU A 13 3.86 8.21 -10.32
C LEU A 13 4.30 6.86 -9.75
N LEU A 14 4.99 6.86 -8.61
CA LEU A 14 5.40 5.62 -7.94
C LEU A 14 4.20 4.81 -7.46
N LEU A 15 3.17 5.48 -6.90
CA LEU A 15 1.89 4.85 -6.55
C LEU A 15 1.24 4.20 -7.77
N GLN A 16 1.16 4.90 -8.90
CA GLN A 16 0.61 4.34 -10.13
C GLN A 16 1.42 3.16 -10.66
N ILE A 17 2.75 3.24 -10.62
CA ILE A 17 3.64 2.14 -11.01
C ILE A 17 3.38 0.91 -10.13
N GLY A 18 3.29 1.09 -8.81
CA GLY A 18 2.99 0.00 -7.89
C GLY A 18 1.62 -0.62 -8.14
N GLN A 19 0.60 0.22 -8.41
CA GLN A 19 -0.73 -0.26 -8.80
C GLN A 19 -0.71 -1.06 -10.11
N LEU A 20 0.06 -0.61 -11.11
CA LEU A 20 0.20 -1.34 -12.38
C LEU A 20 0.90 -2.68 -12.19
N TYR A 21 1.97 -2.74 -11.40
CA TYR A 21 2.63 -4.01 -11.08
C TYR A 21 1.70 -4.95 -10.31
N ARG A 22 0.92 -4.45 -9.35
CA ARG A 22 -0.11 -5.24 -8.66
C ARG A 22 -1.11 -5.85 -9.65
N LEU A 23 -1.64 -5.05 -10.56
CA LEU A 23 -2.59 -5.52 -11.58
C LEU A 23 -1.99 -6.56 -12.54
N LEU A 24 -0.67 -6.54 -12.74
CA LEU A 24 0.05 -7.53 -13.53
C LEU A 24 0.39 -8.82 -12.74
N GLY A 25 0.13 -8.85 -11.43
CA GLY A 25 0.53 -9.94 -10.54
C GLY A 25 2.01 -9.91 -10.14
N GLU A 26 2.73 -8.84 -10.48
CA GLU A 26 4.15 -8.64 -10.17
C GLU A 26 4.29 -8.01 -8.78
N TYR A 27 3.89 -8.75 -7.75
CA TYR A 27 3.67 -8.22 -6.40
C TYR A 27 4.93 -7.66 -5.75
N GLU A 28 6.10 -8.29 -5.93
CA GLU A 28 7.36 -7.80 -5.39
C GLU A 28 7.77 -6.45 -6.01
N LEU A 29 7.50 -6.27 -7.30
CA LEU A 29 7.74 -4.99 -7.98
C LEU A 29 6.72 -3.93 -7.54
N ALA A 30 5.49 -4.32 -7.23
CA ALA A 30 4.49 -3.44 -6.65
C ALA A 30 4.94 -2.91 -5.28
N LEU A 31 5.38 -3.80 -4.39
CA LEU A 31 5.90 -3.43 -3.08
C LEU A 31 7.14 -2.55 -3.18
N ALA A 32 8.08 -2.86 -4.09
CA ALA A 32 9.26 -2.03 -4.30
C ALA A 32 8.90 -0.59 -4.72
N ALA A 33 7.92 -0.43 -5.62
CA ALA A 33 7.46 0.90 -6.04
C ALA A 33 6.80 1.68 -4.89
N PHE A 34 6.04 0.99 -4.02
CA PHE A 34 5.45 1.61 -2.84
C PHE A 34 6.50 1.98 -1.79
N ASP A 35 7.52 1.15 -1.59
CA ASP A 35 8.62 1.43 -0.68
C ASP A 35 9.45 2.64 -1.14
N GLU A 36 9.62 2.82 -2.46
CA GLU A 36 10.19 4.05 -3.03
C GLU A 36 9.28 5.28 -2.86
N ALA A 37 7.96 5.09 -2.76
CA ALA A 37 6.98 6.18 -2.64
C ALA A 37 6.87 6.74 -1.23
N LEU A 38 6.96 5.87 -0.21
CA LEU A 38 6.85 6.22 1.21
C LEU A 38 7.70 7.43 1.63
N PRO A 39 9.01 7.52 1.32
CA PRO A 39 9.85 8.64 1.77
C PRO A 39 9.55 9.98 1.07
N VAL A 40 8.73 9.98 0.03
CA VAL A 40 8.42 11.16 -0.80
C VAL A 40 6.92 11.49 -0.84
N THR A 41 6.14 10.95 0.11
CA THR A 41 4.70 11.22 0.28
C THR A 41 4.41 12.71 0.48
N ASN A 42 3.17 13.11 0.19
CA ASN A 42 2.70 14.50 0.35
C ASN A 42 1.19 14.54 0.56
N SER A 43 0.59 15.74 0.63
CA SER A 43 -0.85 15.88 0.87
C SER A 43 -1.74 15.26 -0.21
N ALA A 44 -1.26 15.18 -1.46
CA ALA A 44 -2.00 14.54 -2.55
C ALA A 44 -1.84 13.01 -2.54
N VAL A 45 -0.71 12.52 -2.05
CA VAL A 45 -0.42 11.09 -1.89
C VAL A 45 0.04 10.84 -0.45
N PRO A 46 -0.90 10.75 0.48
CA PRO A 46 -0.59 10.56 1.89
C PRO A 46 -0.07 9.14 2.14
N GLU A 47 0.73 8.99 3.20
CA GLU A 47 1.35 7.72 3.57
C GLU A 47 0.34 6.58 3.74
N TRP A 48 -0.80 6.84 4.39
CA TRP A 48 -1.83 5.83 4.60
C TRP A 48 -2.33 5.21 3.28
N ASN A 49 -2.36 5.98 2.19
CA ASN A 49 -2.80 5.47 0.88
C ASN A 49 -1.78 4.46 0.34
N ILE A 50 -0.48 4.77 0.44
CA ILE A 50 0.58 3.85 0.04
C ILE A 50 0.55 2.58 0.90
N GLN A 51 0.40 2.71 2.22
CA GLN A 51 0.34 1.56 3.13
C GLN A 51 -0.89 0.69 2.88
N PHE A 52 -2.05 1.30 2.57
CA PHE A 52 -3.25 0.54 2.22
C PHE A 52 -3.08 -0.24 0.91
N GLN A 53 -2.40 0.34 -0.09
CA GLN A 53 -2.05 -0.41 -1.31
C GLN A 53 -1.09 -1.58 -1.01
N ARG A 54 -0.12 -1.41 -0.09
CA ARG A 54 0.75 -2.51 0.36
C ARG A 54 -0.06 -3.62 1.03
N ALA A 55 -1.03 -3.29 1.89
CA ALA A 55 -1.91 -4.26 2.52
C ALA A 55 -2.72 -5.06 1.47
N GLN A 56 -3.22 -4.40 0.43
CA GLN A 56 -3.91 -5.06 -0.68
C GLN A 56 -2.99 -6.02 -1.44
N VAL A 57 -1.74 -5.63 -1.71
CA VAL A 57 -0.76 -6.53 -2.35
C VAL A 57 -0.47 -7.74 -1.47
N LEU A 58 -0.26 -7.56 -0.16
CA LEU A 58 -0.02 -8.68 0.77
C LEU A 58 -1.19 -9.68 0.75
N ALA A 59 -2.43 -9.17 0.72
CA ALA A 59 -3.62 -10.01 0.61
C ALA A 59 -3.66 -10.80 -0.71
N GLU A 60 -3.32 -10.16 -1.84
CA GLU A 60 -3.27 -10.80 -3.16
C GLU A 60 -2.12 -11.81 -3.30
N MET A 61 -1.04 -11.65 -2.53
CA MET A 61 0.03 -12.63 -2.37
C MET A 61 -0.38 -13.83 -1.50
N GLY A 62 -1.53 -13.76 -0.82
CA GLY A 62 -2.00 -14.76 0.13
C GLY A 62 -1.46 -14.57 1.56
N ASP A 63 -0.66 -13.53 1.81
CA ASP A 63 -0.18 -13.18 3.16
C ASP A 63 -1.25 -12.36 3.90
N ARG A 64 -2.32 -13.07 4.23
CA ARG A 64 -3.53 -12.51 4.83
C ARG A 64 -3.29 -11.92 6.21
N GLU A 65 -2.49 -12.59 7.03
CA GLU A 65 -2.15 -12.13 8.39
C GLU A 65 -1.39 -10.80 8.34
N ALA A 66 -0.40 -10.68 7.46
CA ALA A 66 0.33 -9.43 7.27
C ALA A 66 -0.57 -8.32 6.72
N ALA A 67 -1.47 -8.64 5.79
CA ALA A 67 -2.44 -7.68 5.25
C ALA A 67 -3.37 -7.11 6.32
N ILE A 68 -3.96 -7.98 7.17
CA ILE A 68 -4.83 -7.56 8.29
C ILE A 68 -4.05 -6.73 9.30
N THR A 69 -2.84 -7.17 9.66
CA THR A 69 -1.99 -6.46 10.62
C THR A 69 -1.69 -5.04 10.13
N LEU A 70 -1.27 -4.91 8.87
CA LEU A 70 -0.97 -3.61 8.28
C LEU A 70 -2.23 -2.74 8.17
N ALA A 71 -3.34 -3.28 7.66
CA ALA A 71 -4.60 -2.55 7.56
C ALA A 71 -5.13 -2.09 8.93
N THR A 72 -5.00 -2.91 9.97
CA THR A 72 -5.43 -2.57 11.34
C THR A 72 -4.62 -1.39 11.88
N SER A 73 -3.31 -1.35 11.63
CA SER A 73 -2.47 -0.22 12.05
C SER A 73 -2.88 1.12 11.40
N LEU A 74 -3.53 1.07 10.23
CA LEU A 74 -3.98 2.27 9.52
C LEU A 74 -5.23 2.90 10.11
N LEU A 75 -6.07 2.15 10.84
CA LEU A 75 -7.35 2.65 11.38
C LEU A 75 -7.19 3.88 12.27
N THR A 76 -6.02 4.07 12.90
CA THR A 76 -5.72 5.23 13.75
C THR A 76 -5.16 6.44 12.99
N GLU A 77 -4.73 6.26 11.73
CA GLU A 77 -4.02 7.29 10.95
C GLU A 77 -4.79 7.74 9.70
N VAL A 78 -5.78 6.96 9.25
CA VAL A 78 -6.57 7.29 8.07
C VAL A 78 -7.62 8.39 8.35
N PRO A 79 -8.05 9.14 7.31
CA PRO A 79 -9.20 10.03 7.41
C PRO A 79 -10.47 9.26 7.81
N PRO A 80 -11.39 9.86 8.59
CA PRO A 80 -12.62 9.19 9.02
C PRO A 80 -13.45 8.58 7.89
N GLN A 81 -13.42 9.19 6.70
CA GLN A 81 -14.17 8.72 5.52
C GLN A 81 -13.60 7.42 4.92
N VAL A 82 -12.38 7.03 5.33
CA VAL A 82 -11.65 5.86 4.82
C VAL A 82 -11.70 4.71 5.83
N VAL A 83 -12.02 4.99 7.11
CA VAL A 83 -12.08 3.97 8.19
C VAL A 83 -12.98 2.81 7.81
N ASP A 84 -14.21 3.08 7.35
CA ASP A 84 -15.16 2.03 6.97
C ASP A 84 -14.63 1.17 5.82
N GLN A 85 -13.93 1.76 4.85
CA GLN A 85 -13.31 1.02 3.75
C GLN A 85 -12.21 0.08 4.23
N VAL A 86 -11.35 0.55 5.13
CA VAL A 86 -10.26 -0.25 5.69
C VAL A 86 -10.83 -1.36 6.58
N GLN A 87 -11.86 -1.06 7.37
CA GLN A 87 -12.53 -2.04 8.21
C GLN A 87 -13.20 -3.14 7.38
N LEU A 88 -13.91 -2.79 6.31
CA LEU A 88 -14.50 -3.78 5.39
C LEU A 88 -13.43 -4.70 4.79
N PHE A 89 -12.28 -4.15 4.38
CA PHE A 89 -11.16 -4.95 3.88
C PHE A 89 -10.65 -5.94 4.95
N ILE A 90 -10.52 -5.51 6.21
CA ILE A 90 -10.13 -6.38 7.32
C ILE A 90 -11.16 -7.48 7.54
N ASP A 91 -12.45 -7.12 7.57
CA ASP A 91 -13.55 -8.06 7.84
C ASP A 91 -13.66 -9.12 6.73
N ASP A 92 -13.53 -8.72 5.46
CA ASP A 92 -13.48 -9.65 4.31
C ASP A 92 -12.28 -10.61 4.42
N LEU A 93 -11.13 -10.09 4.86
CA LEU A 93 -9.96 -10.90 5.17
C LEU A 93 -10.09 -11.68 6.48
N ALA A 94 -11.05 -11.45 7.37
CA ALA A 94 -11.25 -12.32 8.52
C ALA A 94 -12.26 -13.44 8.22
N ALA A 95 -13.28 -13.15 7.40
CA ALA A 95 -14.41 -14.04 7.18
C ALA A 95 -14.07 -15.35 6.44
N GLY A 96 -13.09 -15.32 5.53
CA GLY A 96 -12.65 -16.53 4.81
C GLY A 96 -11.78 -17.51 5.63
N GLU A 97 -11.82 -17.49 6.96
CA GLU A 97 -11.21 -18.52 7.84
C GLU A 97 -12.17 -19.69 8.17
N GLU A 98 -13.44 -19.61 7.73
CA GLU A 98 -14.45 -20.68 7.89
C GLU A 98 -14.36 -21.77 6.81
#